data_AF-A0A8J2RIT3-F1
#
_entry.id   AF-A0A8J2RIT3-F1
#
_cell.length_a   1.000
_cell.length_b   1.000
_cell.length_c   1.000
_cell.angle_alpha   90.00
_cell.angle_beta   90.00
_cell.angle_gamma   90.00
#
_symmetry.space_group_name_H-M   'P 1'
#
loop_
_entity.id
_entity.type
_entity.pdbx_description
1 polymer ?
#
loop_
_entity_poly.entity_id
_entity_poly.type
_entity_poly.pdbx_seq_one_letter_code
_entity_poly.pdbx_strand_id
1 'polypeptide(L)'
;MVTVTGHKMDLGIAVMEKSLGLTDNSSKLEDENASSYSAQFQLDNLQPSKKGQRESVSLHVKLDGGYEFTTTLQIKIYKANSTQHCDWGTTVHSIEYECHTDQQNNSIKIVKDTFR
;
A
#
# COMPACT_ATOMS: atom_id res chain seq x y z
N MET A 1 -0.18 3.06 -7.03
CA MET A 1 0.85 1.98 -6.98
C MET A 1 1.37 1.91 -5.56
N VAL A 2 1.39 0.73 -4.94
CA VAL A 2 2.03 0.57 -3.61
C VAL A 2 3.46 0.11 -3.86
N THR A 3 4.44 0.85 -3.34
CA THR A 3 5.85 0.49 -3.44
C THR A 3 6.38 0.26 -2.03
N VAL A 4 6.88 -0.94 -1.77
CA VAL A 4 7.53 -1.28 -0.49
C VAL A 4 9.02 -1.45 -0.76
N THR A 5 9.85 -0.74 0.00
CA THR A 5 11.31 -0.82 -0.10
C THR A 5 11.88 -1.38 1.21
N GLY A 6 12.71 -2.43 1.14
CA GLY A 6 13.30 -3.07 2.33
C GLY A 6 14.40 -4.08 1.98
N HIS A 7 14.90 -4.84 2.96
CA HIS A 7 15.88 -5.90 2.68
C HIS A 7 15.31 -7.02 1.81
N LYS A 8 16.18 -7.70 1.04
CA LYS A 8 15.80 -8.77 0.11
C LYS A 8 15.06 -9.91 0.79
N MET A 9 13.77 -10.02 0.51
CA MET A 9 12.82 -10.96 1.10
C MET A 9 11.72 -11.28 0.08
N ASP A 10 11.28 -12.53 -0.04
CA ASP A 10 10.06 -12.85 -0.81
C ASP A 10 8.87 -12.11 -0.22
N LEU A 11 8.00 -11.54 -1.06
CA LEU A 11 6.90 -10.68 -0.62
C LEU A 11 5.54 -11.27 -1.01
N GLY A 12 4.53 -11.02 -0.16
CA GLY A 12 3.11 -11.12 -0.46
C GLY A 12 2.39 -9.83 -0.05
N ILE A 13 1.56 -9.28 -0.93
CA ILE A 13 0.68 -8.14 -0.60
C ILE A 13 -0.78 -8.58 -0.77
N ALA A 14 -1.62 -8.26 0.20
CA ALA A 14 -3.06 -8.38 0.11
C ALA A 14 -3.74 -7.04 0.41
N VAL A 15 -4.80 -6.73 -0.33
CA VAL A 15 -5.65 -5.54 -0.13
C VAL A 15 -7.08 -6.03 0.08
N MET A 16 -7.71 -5.61 1.18
CA MET A 16 -9.06 -6.07 1.57
C MET A 16 -9.19 -7.60 1.50
N GLU A 17 -8.22 -8.31 2.10
CA GLU A 17 -8.15 -9.79 2.11
C GLU A 17 -7.91 -10.46 0.73
N LYS A 18 -7.83 -9.68 -0.36
CA LYS A 18 -7.50 -10.19 -1.69
C LYS A 18 -5.99 -10.14 -1.93
N SER A 19 -5.38 -11.30 -2.13
CA SER A 19 -3.97 -11.41 -2.51
C SER A 19 -3.73 -10.79 -3.89
N LEU A 20 -2.64 -10.04 -4.03
CA LEU A 20 -2.26 -9.34 -5.26
C LEU A 20 -1.08 -10.03 -5.95
N GLY A 21 -1.08 -9.98 -7.28
CA GLY A 21 0.10 -10.30 -8.06
C GLY A 21 1.17 -9.22 -7.85
N LEU A 22 2.39 -9.64 -7.54
CA LEU A 22 3.51 -8.75 -7.30
C LEU A 22 4.41 -8.65 -8.52
N THR A 23 4.97 -7.46 -8.70
CA THR A 23 6.07 -7.20 -9.62
C THR A 23 7.31 -6.86 -8.81
N ASP A 24 8.36 -7.66 -8.93
CA ASP A 24 9.68 -7.37 -8.36
C ASP A 24 10.41 -6.34 -9.24
N ASN A 25 10.74 -5.19 -8.65
CA ASN A 25 11.49 -4.09 -9.25
C ASN A 25 12.90 -3.95 -8.66
N SER A 26 13.36 -4.91 -7.85
CA SER A 26 14.64 -4.85 -7.13
C SER A 26 15.85 -4.74 -8.07
N SER A 27 15.74 -5.26 -9.30
CA SER A 27 16.76 -5.12 -10.34
C SER A 27 17.03 -3.67 -10.79
N LYS A 28 16.16 -2.72 -10.44
CA LYS A 28 16.30 -1.30 -10.75
C LYS A 28 16.94 -0.49 -9.61
N LEU A 29 17.26 -1.14 -8.49
CA LEU A 29 17.88 -0.49 -7.34
C LEU A 29 19.40 -0.54 -7.47
N GLU A 30 20.06 0.55 -7.07
CA GLU A 30 21.53 0.61 -6.99
C GLU A 30 22.06 -0.11 -5.74
N ASP A 31 21.23 -0.24 -4.70
CA ASP A 31 21.57 -0.92 -3.45
C ASP A 31 21.20 -2.41 -3.50
N GLU A 32 22.21 -3.27 -3.49
CA GLU A 32 22.05 -4.73 -3.50
C GLU A 32 21.36 -5.29 -2.24
N ASN A 33 21.34 -4.50 -1.15
CA ASN A 33 20.65 -4.86 0.08
C ASN A 33 19.20 -4.38 0.10
N ALA A 34 18.74 -3.66 -0.91
CA ALA A 34 17.37 -3.18 -1.02
C ALA A 34 16.56 -4.04 -1.99
N SER A 35 15.24 -4.03 -1.81
CA SER A 35 14.27 -4.71 -2.66
C SER A 35 13.04 -3.84 -2.80
N SER A 36 12.46 -3.82 -4.00
CA SER A 36 11.32 -2.98 -4.33
C SER A 36 10.26 -3.82 -4.99
N TYR A 37 9.06 -3.80 -4.43
CA TYR A 37 7.93 -4.54 -4.96
C TYR A 37 6.77 -3.60 -5.25
N SER A 38 6.09 -3.85 -6.36
CA SER A 38 4.87 -3.14 -6.71
C SER A 38 3.69 -4.10 -6.91
N ALA A 39 2.51 -3.65 -6.49
CA ALA A 39 1.25 -4.32 -6.72
C ALA A 39 0.23 -3.36 -7.33
N GLN A 40 -0.56 -3.88 -8.25
CA GLN A 40 -1.72 -3.17 -8.80
C GLN A 40 -2.99 -3.87 -8.35
N PHE A 41 -3.93 -3.08 -7.85
CA PHE A 41 -5.28 -3.54 -7.56
C PHE A 41 -6.27 -2.55 -8.17
N GLN A 42 -7.41 -3.09 -8.61
CA GLN A 42 -8.56 -2.31 -9.05
C GLN A 42 -9.70 -2.59 -8.08
N LEU A 43 -10.38 -1.52 -7.68
CA LEU A 43 -11.56 -1.61 -6.84
C LEU A 43 -12.78 -1.49 -7.75
N ASP A 44 -13.40 -2.61 -8.08
CA ASP A 44 -14.58 -2.65 -8.94
C ASP A 44 -15.86 -2.49 -8.12
N ASN A 45 -16.89 -1.90 -8.72
CA ASN A 45 -18.25 -1.78 -8.17
C ASN A 45 -18.37 -1.05 -6.82
N LEU A 46 -17.43 -0.18 -6.50
CA LEU A 46 -17.49 0.64 -5.30
C LEU A 46 -18.69 1.60 -5.33
N GLN A 47 -19.50 1.58 -4.26
CA GLN A 47 -20.58 2.53 -4.08
C GLN A 47 -20.03 3.87 -3.57
N PRO A 48 -20.58 5.02 -3.99
CA PRO A 48 -20.21 6.31 -3.45
C PRO A 48 -20.36 6.34 -1.92
N SER A 49 -19.35 6.85 -1.22
CA SER A 49 -19.37 6.97 0.23
C SER A 49 -20.55 7.84 0.68
N LYS A 50 -21.17 7.48 1.81
CA LYS A 50 -22.23 8.30 2.43
C LYS A 50 -21.67 9.67 2.82
N LYS A 51 -22.53 10.69 2.85
CA LYS A 51 -22.13 12.06 3.22
C LYS A 51 -21.50 12.05 4.63
N GLY A 52 -20.30 12.60 4.74
CA GLY A 52 -19.54 12.66 6.00
C GLY A 52 -18.83 11.36 6.39
N GLN A 53 -18.92 10.31 5.56
CA GLN A 53 -18.25 9.03 5.82
C GLN A 53 -17.03 8.83 4.91
N ARG A 54 -16.10 8.02 5.42
CA ARG A 54 -14.91 7.51 4.74
C ARG A 54 -14.90 6.00 4.89
N GLU A 55 -14.47 5.31 3.86
CA GLU A 55 -14.27 3.87 3.90
C GLU A 55 -12.83 3.56 4.31
N SER A 56 -12.62 2.39 4.92
CA SER A 56 -11.30 1.89 5.29
C SER A 56 -10.87 0.80 4.31
N VAL A 57 -9.67 0.93 3.76
CA VAL A 57 -9.01 -0.09 2.94
C VAL A 57 -7.80 -0.61 3.70
N SER A 58 -7.89 -1.85 4.18
CA SER A 58 -6.79 -2.51 4.86
C SER A 58 -5.80 -3.10 3.85
N LEU A 59 -4.53 -2.75 4.01
CA LEU A 59 -3.40 -3.30 3.29
C LEU A 59 -2.65 -4.22 4.27
N HIS A 60 -2.51 -5.48 3.89
CA HIS A 60 -1.76 -6.49 4.63
C HIS A 60 -0.54 -6.89 3.81
N VAL A 61 0.65 -6.73 4.38
CA VAL A 61 1.92 -7.01 3.71
C VAL A 61 2.65 -8.09 4.50
N LYS A 62 3.01 -9.18 3.83
CA LYS A 62 3.77 -10.31 4.37
C LYS A 62 5.11 -10.39 3.66
N LEU A 63 6.19 -10.30 4.40
CA LEU A 63 7.56 -10.54 3.95
C LEU A 63 8.00 -11.94 4.38
N ASP A 64 8.99 -12.48 3.68
CA ASP A 64 9.64 -13.75 4.02
C ASP A 64 10.25 -13.72 5.43
N GLY A 65 10.43 -14.88 6.03
CA GLY A 65 10.83 -14.99 7.44
C GLY A 65 9.69 -14.74 8.44
N GLY A 66 8.44 -14.67 7.95
CA GLY A 66 7.24 -14.52 8.78
C GLY A 66 6.98 -13.09 9.25
N TYR A 67 7.64 -12.11 8.65
CA TYR A 67 7.43 -10.70 8.97
C TYR A 67 6.14 -10.18 8.33
N GLU A 68 5.33 -9.46 9.09
CA GLU A 68 4.12 -8.84 8.54
C GLU A 68 3.84 -7.46 9.13
N PHE A 69 3.13 -6.63 8.34
CA PHE A 69 2.45 -5.45 8.85
C PHE A 69 1.09 -5.28 8.19
N THR A 70 0.21 -4.60 8.92
CA THR A 70 -1.08 -4.13 8.42
C THR A 70 -1.13 -2.61 8.55
N THR A 71 -1.60 -1.95 7.50
CA THR A 71 -1.95 -0.53 7.54
C THR A 71 -3.35 -0.31 6.97
N THR A 72 -3.97 0.80 7.32
CA THR A 72 -5.33 1.13 6.88
C THR A 72 -5.34 2.49 6.21
N LEU A 73 -5.77 2.50 4.95
CA LEU A 73 -6.01 3.71 4.19
C LEU A 73 -7.45 4.16 4.36
N GLN A 74 -7.67 5.43 4.67
CA GLN A 74 -9.01 6.01 4.63
C GLN A 74 -9.26 6.60 3.24
N ILE A 75 -10.26 6.07 2.55
CA ILE A 75 -10.66 6.53 1.23
C ILE A 75 -12.05 7.17 1.26
N LYS A 76 -12.34 8.00 0.27
CA LYS A 76 -13.67 8.55 0.05
C LYS A 76 -14.02 8.41 -1.42
N ILE A 77 -15.14 7.76 -1.69
CA ILE A 77 -15.58 7.46 -3.06
C ILE A 77 -16.62 8.49 -3.45
N TYR A 78 -16.32 9.28 -4.48
CA TYR A 78 -17.24 10.25 -5.04
C TYR A 78 -18.07 9.63 -6.16
N LYS A 79 -19.23 10.24 -6.44
CA LYS A 79 -20.04 9.86 -7.61
C LYS A 79 -19.27 10.18 -8.90
N ALA A 80 -19.47 9.38 -9.94
CA ALA A 80 -18.81 9.57 -11.24
C ALA A 80 -19.02 10.98 -11.85
N ASN A 81 -20.16 11.62 -11.56
CA ASN A 81 -20.47 12.98 -12.02
C ASN A 81 -19.96 14.09 -11.09
N SER A 82 -19.25 13.76 -10.02
CA SER A 82 -18.77 14.70 -9.02
C SER A 82 -17.27 14.93 -9.20
N THR A 83 -16.90 15.62 -10.29
CA THR A 83 -15.50 15.94 -10.61
C THR A 83 -14.94 17.04 -9.71
N GLN A 84 -15.79 18.01 -9.33
CA GLN A 84 -15.40 19.19 -8.55
C GLN A 84 -14.73 18.87 -7.20
N HIS A 85 -15.03 17.71 -6.59
CA HIS A 85 -14.42 17.28 -5.33
C HIS A 85 -13.17 16.41 -5.52
N CYS A 86 -13.00 15.79 -6.68
CA CYS A 86 -11.79 15.05 -7.03
C CYS A 86 -10.62 16.00 -7.33
N ASP A 87 -10.92 17.23 -7.74
CA ASP A 87 -9.93 18.28 -8.04
C ASP A 87 -9.42 19.03 -6.79
N TRP A 88 -9.97 18.75 -5.61
CA TRP A 88 -9.63 19.46 -4.36
C TRP A 88 -8.34 18.97 -3.67
N GLY A 89 -7.43 18.35 -4.42
CA GLY A 89 -6.16 17.88 -3.89
C GLY A 89 -5.19 17.49 -4.99
N THR A 90 -3.98 17.12 -4.57
CA THR A 90 -2.98 16.54 -5.46
C THR A 90 -3.36 15.11 -5.77
N THR A 91 -3.25 14.71 -7.03
CA THR A 91 -3.38 13.31 -7.42
C THR A 91 -2.27 12.51 -6.73
N VAL A 92 -2.65 11.47 -5.98
CA VAL A 92 -1.70 10.56 -5.35
C VAL A 92 -1.41 9.42 -6.33
N HIS A 93 -0.16 9.30 -6.75
CA HIS A 93 0.33 8.26 -7.64
C HIS A 93 0.89 7.06 -6.87
N SER A 94 1.50 7.32 -5.71
CA SER A 94 2.12 6.29 -4.88
C SER A 94 2.07 6.59 -3.39
N ILE A 95 2.12 5.52 -2.61
CA ILE A 95 2.33 5.57 -1.16
C ILE A 95 3.59 4.76 -0.87
N GLU A 96 4.55 5.40 -0.22
CA GLU A 96 5.80 4.80 0.21
C GLU A 96 5.76 4.59 1.72
N TYR A 97 6.11 3.38 2.17
CA TYR A 97 6.24 3.04 3.59
C TYR A 97 7.70 2.75 3.93
N GLU A 98 8.25 3.54 4.85
CA GLU A 98 9.52 3.29 5.49
C GLU A 98 9.29 2.41 6.72
N CYS A 99 9.98 1.28 6.78
CA CYS A 99 9.67 0.19 7.69
C CYS A 99 10.90 -0.25 8.50
N HIS A 100 10.72 -0.52 9.79
CA HIS A 100 11.72 -1.18 10.63
C HIS A 100 11.24 -2.57 11.05
N THR A 101 12.11 -3.57 10.91
CA THR A 101 11.85 -4.94 11.36
C THR A 101 12.16 -5.08 12.85
N ASP A 102 11.22 -5.62 13.61
CA ASP A 102 11.43 -6.09 14.97
C ASP A 102 11.67 -7.59 14.95
N GLN A 103 12.93 -7.99 15.14
CA GLN A 103 13.37 -9.38 15.10
C GLN A 103 12.83 -10.24 16.24
N GLN A 104 12.39 -9.66 17.36
CA GLN A 104 11.89 -10.44 18.50
C GLN A 104 10.47 -10.97 18.27
N ASN A 105 9.67 -10.24 17.51
CA ASN A 105 8.25 -10.53 17.31
C ASN A 105 7.89 -10.81 15.84
N ASN A 106 8.87 -10.89 14.95
CA ASN A 106 8.67 -10.94 13.50
C ASN A 106 7.63 -9.92 13.01
N SER A 107 7.71 -8.70 13.55
CA SER A 107 6.76 -7.63 13.22
C SER A 107 7.47 -6.52 12.46
N ILE A 108 6.76 -5.87 11.55
CA ILE A 108 7.26 -4.69 10.84
C ILE A 108 6.53 -3.46 11.36
N LYS A 109 7.30 -2.44 11.76
CA LYS A 109 6.76 -1.15 12.16
C LYS A 109 6.94 -0.15 11.03
N ILE A 110 5.85 0.48 10.62
CA ILE A 110 5.91 1.63 9.71
C ILE A 110 6.41 2.82 10.52
N VAL A 111 7.56 3.36 10.13
CA VAL A 111 8.19 4.53 10.74
C VAL A 111 7.68 5.81 10.10
N LYS A 112 7.47 5.76 8.78
CA LYS A 112 7.03 6.92 7.99
C LYS A 112 6.23 6.48 6.77
N ASP A 113 5.18 7.23 6.47
CA ASP A 113 4.45 7.17 5.21
C ASP A 113 4.65 8.45 4.38
N THR A 114 4.75 8.30 3.07
CA THR A 114 4.88 9.43 2.14
C THR A 114 3.91 9.25 0.97
N PHE A 115 3.06 10.24 0.74
CA PHE A 115 2.12 10.30 -0.37
C PHE A 115 2.73 11.16 -1.48
N ARG A 116 2.87 10.59 -2.68
CA ARG A 116 3.42 11.27 -3.86
C ARG A 116 2.46 11.17 -5.04
#